data_AF-A0AAX3KQW7-F1
#
_entry.id   AF-A0AAX3KQW7-F1
#
_cell.length_a   1.000
_cell.length_b   1.000
_cell.length_c   1.000
_cell.angle_alpha   90.00
_cell.angle_beta   90.00
_cell.angle_gamma   90.00
#
_symmetry.space_group_name_H-M   'P 1'
#
loop_
_entity.id
_entity.type
_entity.pdbx_description
1 polymer ?
#
loop_
_entity_poly.entity_id
_entity_poly.type
_entity_poly.pdbx_seq_one_letter_code
_entity_poly.pdbx_strand_id
1 'polypeptide(L)'
;MQISLKKTTLALAALALAVGAYAALKPANSPQSMSVRQVEDADTVKAAIVNGFASAPDAFNLPAASRRLAYSRLDGYAVCTSSVEATAAQYIEVSELLDKAVKHVAQFQRAVNGVMDSKIGMTDCDFRVISAIGRVAVGH
;
A
#
# COMPACT_ATOMS: atom_id res chain seq x y z
N MET A 1 11.43 45.71 -64.79
CA MET A 1 12.14 46.87 -64.20
C MET A 1 12.56 46.48 -62.78
N GLN A 2 13.85 46.21 -62.56
CA GLN A 2 14.43 46.04 -61.22
C GLN A 2 14.93 47.40 -60.73
N ILE A 3 14.67 47.75 -59.46
CA ILE A 3 15.63 48.49 -58.63
C ILE A 3 15.56 47.94 -57.20
N SER A 4 16.70 47.39 -56.79
CA SER A 4 17.10 47.05 -55.42
C SER A 4 17.58 48.31 -54.69
N LEU A 5 17.43 48.40 -53.36
CA LEU A 5 18.52 48.83 -52.48
C LEU A 5 18.23 48.65 -50.96
N LYS A 6 19.09 47.83 -50.33
CA LYS A 6 19.79 47.97 -49.01
C LYS A 6 18.97 48.08 -47.70
N LYS A 7 19.12 47.12 -46.76
CA LYS A 7 20.08 47.11 -45.59
C LYS A 7 19.88 48.36 -44.70
N THR A 8 19.58 48.30 -43.40
CA THR A 8 20.20 47.53 -42.31
C THR A 8 19.46 47.81 -40.98
N THR A 9 19.25 46.76 -40.17
CA THR A 9 19.29 46.68 -38.69
C THR A 9 18.86 47.88 -37.82
N LEU A 10 17.96 47.66 -36.86
CA LEU A 10 18.34 47.65 -35.44
C LEU A 10 17.25 47.04 -34.55
N ALA A 11 17.69 46.28 -33.57
CA ALA A 11 16.94 45.45 -32.65
C ALA A 11 16.11 46.24 -31.65
N LEU A 12 14.99 45.66 -31.20
CA LEU A 12 14.68 45.62 -29.78
C LEU A 12 13.86 44.36 -29.48
N ALA A 13 14.54 43.40 -28.85
CA ALA A 13 13.93 42.30 -28.15
C ALA A 13 13.43 42.80 -26.78
N ALA A 14 12.16 42.56 -26.49
CA ALA A 14 11.52 42.56 -25.16
C ALA A 14 10.01 42.41 -25.41
N LEU A 15 9.22 41.60 -24.73
CA LEU A 15 9.42 40.73 -23.59
C LEU A 15 8.33 39.64 -23.70
N ALA A 16 8.66 38.45 -23.23
CA ALA A 16 7.79 37.29 -23.21
C ALA A 16 6.63 37.44 -22.20
N LEU A 17 5.65 36.54 -22.36
CA LEU A 17 4.69 36.02 -21.37
C LEU A 17 3.38 36.80 -21.19
N ALA A 18 2.37 36.38 -21.95
CA ALA A 18 0.97 36.46 -21.52
C ALA A 18 0.20 35.20 -21.96
N VAL A 19 0.57 34.04 -21.40
CA VAL A 19 -0.30 32.86 -21.37
C VAL A 19 -0.35 32.36 -19.94
N GLY A 20 -1.27 32.91 -19.16
CA GLY A 20 -1.38 32.59 -17.74
C GLY A 20 -2.43 33.39 -16.98
N ALA A 21 -3.58 33.68 -17.59
CA ALA A 21 -4.66 34.44 -16.96
C ALA A 21 -5.96 33.66 -16.74
N TYR A 22 -5.91 32.32 -16.65
CA TYR A 22 -7.07 31.49 -16.32
C TYR A 22 -7.02 30.85 -14.92
N ALA A 23 -5.98 31.12 -14.12
CA ALA A 23 -5.86 30.56 -12.77
C ALA A 23 -6.36 31.48 -11.63
N ALA A 24 -6.74 32.73 -11.93
CA ALA A 24 -7.04 33.75 -10.91
C ALA A 24 -8.54 34.00 -10.66
N LEU A 25 -9.42 33.05 -11.01
CA LEU A 25 -10.85 33.11 -10.69
C LEU A 25 -11.30 31.79 -10.06
N LYS A 26 -10.76 31.45 -8.89
CA LYS A 26 -11.39 30.50 -7.97
C LYS A 26 -11.88 31.24 -6.73
N PRO A 27 -13.18 31.21 -6.41
CA PRO A 27 -13.69 31.78 -5.16
C PRO A 27 -13.00 31.09 -3.97
N ALA A 28 -12.51 31.89 -3.03
CA ALA A 28 -11.78 31.45 -1.84
C ALA A 28 -12.60 30.54 -0.88
N ASN A 29 -13.87 30.29 -1.18
CA ASN A 29 -14.79 29.47 -0.39
C ASN A 29 -15.33 28.27 -1.18
N SER A 30 -14.50 27.65 -2.01
CA SER A 30 -14.82 26.30 -2.49
C SER A 30 -14.48 25.34 -1.36
N PRO A 31 -15.46 24.64 -0.72
CA PRO A 31 -15.12 23.62 0.26
C PRO A 31 -14.22 22.62 -0.44
N GLN A 32 -12.97 22.50 0.03
CA GLN A 32 -12.13 21.38 -0.32
C GLN A 32 -12.95 20.15 0.06
N SER A 33 -13.44 19.42 -0.93
CA SER A 33 -13.96 18.09 -0.70
C SER A 33 -12.82 17.32 -0.08
N MET A 34 -12.80 17.19 1.24
CA MET A 34 -11.97 16.20 1.90
C MET A 34 -12.35 14.91 1.21
N SER A 35 -11.43 14.35 0.41
CA SER A 35 -11.63 13.01 -0.10
C SER A 35 -11.75 12.14 1.15
N VAL A 36 -12.96 11.71 1.48
CA VAL A 36 -13.17 10.70 2.49
C VAL A 36 -12.31 9.54 2.00
N ARG A 37 -11.19 9.28 2.68
CA ARG A 37 -10.29 8.20 2.32
C ARG A 37 -11.16 6.95 2.38
N GLN A 38 -11.52 6.42 1.21
CA GLN A 38 -12.41 5.26 1.14
C GLN A 38 -11.73 4.16 1.94
N VAL A 39 -12.43 3.71 2.97
CA VAL A 39 -11.94 2.64 3.83
C VAL A 39 -12.09 1.35 3.04
N GLU A 40 -10.98 0.64 2.84
CA GLU A 40 -10.98 -0.60 2.08
C GLU A 40 -11.75 -1.69 2.84
N ASP A 41 -12.50 -2.48 2.08
CA ASP A 41 -13.13 -3.70 2.57
C ASP A 41 -12.07 -4.73 2.97
N ALA A 42 -12.24 -5.32 4.16
CA ALA A 42 -11.24 -6.21 4.74
C ALA A 42 -11.11 -7.54 4.00
N ASP A 43 -12.19 -8.06 3.41
CA ASP A 43 -12.13 -9.32 2.65
C ASP A 43 -11.41 -9.10 1.32
N THR A 44 -11.63 -7.96 0.68
CA THR A 44 -10.87 -7.51 -0.49
C THR A 44 -9.37 -7.37 -0.17
N VAL A 45 -9.04 -6.76 0.97
CA VAL A 45 -7.64 -6.62 1.41
C VAL A 45 -7.01 -7.98 1.70
N LYS A 46 -7.70 -8.88 2.41
CA LYS A 46 -7.22 -10.24 2.67
C LYS A 46 -6.97 -11.02 1.38
N ALA A 47 -7.90 -10.97 0.43
CA ALA A 47 -7.74 -11.63 -0.87
C ALA A 47 -6.52 -11.08 -1.62
N ALA A 48 -6.32 -9.76 -1.61
CA ALA A 48 -5.14 -9.14 -2.22
C ALA A 48 -3.82 -9.56 -1.54
N ILE A 49 -3.81 -9.69 -0.21
CA ILE A 49 -2.66 -10.17 0.57
C ILE A 49 -2.31 -11.62 0.18
N VAL A 50 -3.32 -12.50 0.16
CA VAL A 50 -3.17 -13.91 -0.23
C VAL A 50 -2.62 -14.02 -1.65
N ASN A 51 -3.23 -13.31 -2.61
CA ASN A 51 -2.78 -13.32 -4.00
C ASN A 51 -1.38 -12.73 -4.15
N GLY A 52 -1.04 -11.69 -3.39
CA GLY A 52 0.29 -11.08 -3.38
C GLY A 52 1.36 -12.07 -2.91
N PHE A 53 1.11 -12.80 -1.82
CA PHE A 53 2.02 -13.84 -1.36
C PHE A 53 2.14 -15.00 -2.35
N ALA A 54 1.01 -15.49 -2.88
CA ALA A 54 1.01 -16.61 -3.82
C ALA A 54 1.75 -16.30 -5.13
N SER A 55 1.62 -15.07 -5.65
CA SER A 55 2.21 -14.67 -6.93
C SER A 55 3.66 -14.18 -6.82
N ALA A 56 4.04 -13.55 -5.70
CA ALA A 56 5.36 -12.97 -5.51
C ALA A 56 5.85 -13.16 -4.06
N PRO A 57 6.07 -14.41 -3.62
CA PRO A 57 6.36 -14.72 -2.21
C PRO A 57 7.67 -14.10 -1.72
N ASP A 58 8.66 -13.92 -2.60
CA ASP A 58 9.94 -13.28 -2.25
C ASP A 58 9.84 -11.77 -2.07
N ALA A 59 8.84 -11.12 -2.68
CA ALA A 59 8.58 -9.70 -2.54
C ALA A 59 7.54 -9.38 -1.45
N PHE A 60 6.99 -10.41 -0.79
CA PHE A 60 5.94 -10.23 0.19
C PHE A 60 6.45 -9.47 1.42
N ASN A 61 5.71 -8.42 1.80
CA ASN A 61 6.05 -7.56 2.92
C ASN A 61 4.97 -7.66 4.01
N LEU A 62 5.23 -8.51 5.00
CA LEU A 62 4.31 -8.74 6.11
C LEU A 62 3.95 -7.44 6.86
N PRO A 63 4.90 -6.58 7.30
CA PRO A 63 4.55 -5.33 7.96
C PRO A 63 3.62 -4.41 7.15
N ALA A 64 3.79 -4.35 5.82
CA ALA A 64 2.91 -3.57 4.96
C ALA A 64 1.52 -4.19 4.85
N ALA A 65 1.44 -5.51 4.71
CA ALA A 65 0.18 -6.25 4.68
C ALA A 65 -0.60 -6.10 5.98
N SER A 66 0.05 -6.28 7.14
CA SER A 66 -0.57 -6.11 8.46
C SER A 66 -1.09 -4.69 8.68
N ARG A 67 -0.31 -3.67 8.31
CA ARG A 67 -0.76 -2.27 8.38
C ARG A 67 -1.97 -2.02 7.48
N ARG A 68 -1.96 -2.52 6.25
CA ARG A 68 -3.11 -2.37 5.34
C ARG A 68 -4.36 -3.03 5.91
N LEU A 69 -4.22 -4.24 6.48
CA LEU A 69 -5.33 -4.94 7.14
C LEU A 69 -5.86 -4.15 8.35
N ALA A 70 -4.99 -3.56 9.16
CA ALA A 70 -5.38 -2.75 10.32
C ALA A 70 -6.24 -1.52 9.94
N TYR A 71 -6.02 -0.94 8.76
CA TYR A 71 -6.83 0.17 8.24
C TYR A 71 -8.10 -0.26 7.52
N SER A 72 -8.22 -1.54 7.13
CA SER A 72 -9.41 -2.08 6.48
C SER A 72 -10.56 -2.31 7.45
N ARG A 73 -11.79 -2.39 6.93
CA ARG A 73 -12.99 -2.65 7.73
C ARG A 73 -13.84 -3.74 7.10
N LEU A 74 -14.50 -4.51 7.94
CA LEU A 74 -15.57 -5.42 7.54
C LEU A 74 -16.87 -4.86 8.11
N ASP A 75 -17.81 -4.49 7.23
CA ASP A 75 -19.08 -3.85 7.63
C ASP A 75 -18.90 -2.65 8.58
N GLY A 76 -17.83 -1.88 8.38
CA GLY A 76 -17.49 -0.72 9.21
C GLY A 76 -16.71 -1.03 10.50
N TYR A 77 -16.51 -2.31 10.85
CA TYR A 77 -15.79 -2.73 12.05
C TYR A 77 -14.32 -3.04 11.77
N ALA A 78 -13.46 -2.74 12.74
CA ALA A 78 -12.05 -3.13 12.68
C ALA A 78 -11.94 -4.65 12.78
N VAL A 79 -11.22 -5.26 11.84
CA VAL A 79 -11.05 -6.72 11.80
C VAL A 79 -9.90 -7.21 12.66
N CYS A 80 -8.98 -6.33 13.04
CA CYS A 80 -7.82 -6.67 13.84
C CYS A 80 -7.26 -5.44 14.57
N THR A 81 -6.39 -5.68 15.54
CA THR A 81 -5.60 -4.64 16.19
C THR A 81 -4.09 -4.86 16.04
N SER A 82 -3.35 -3.78 15.82
CA SER A 82 -1.88 -3.78 15.82
C SER A 82 -1.28 -3.44 17.17
N SER A 83 -2.10 -3.23 18.20
CA SER A 83 -1.65 -2.77 19.52
C SER A 83 -1.59 -3.86 20.58
N VAL A 84 -2.14 -5.04 20.28
CA VAL A 84 -2.22 -6.16 21.22
C VAL A 84 -1.47 -7.33 20.61
N GLU A 85 -0.62 -7.94 21.43
CA GLU A 85 0.07 -9.17 21.09
C GLU A 85 -0.94 -10.32 20.92
N ALA A 86 -0.66 -11.20 19.98
CA ALA A 86 -1.41 -12.40 19.73
C ALA A 86 -1.42 -13.31 20.97
N THR A 87 -2.50 -14.03 21.15
CA THR A 87 -2.67 -15.01 22.22
C THR A 87 -1.76 -16.22 22.01
N ALA A 88 -1.46 -16.95 23.08
CA ALA A 88 -0.70 -18.20 22.98
C ALA A 88 -1.33 -19.21 22.00
N ALA A 89 -2.65 -19.29 21.94
CA ALA A 89 -3.36 -20.14 20.98
C ALA A 89 -3.07 -19.76 19.51
N GLN A 90 -2.94 -18.46 19.22
CA GLN A 90 -2.59 -17.96 17.90
C GLN A 90 -1.13 -18.31 17.53
N TYR A 91 -0.20 -18.27 18.49
CA TYR A 91 1.17 -18.76 18.25
C TYR A 91 1.22 -20.27 17.97
N ILE A 92 0.41 -21.07 18.67
CA ILE A 92 0.30 -22.52 18.43
C ILE A 92 -0.21 -22.77 17.00
N GLU A 93 -1.26 -22.07 16.57
CA GLU A 93 -1.78 -22.19 15.20
C GLU A 93 -0.70 -21.88 14.16
N VAL A 94 0.10 -20.83 14.36
CA VAL A 94 1.20 -20.49 13.45
C VAL A 94 2.28 -21.57 13.43
N SER A 95 2.60 -22.17 14.58
CA SER A 95 3.52 -23.31 14.65
C SER A 95 2.99 -24.50 13.83
N GLU A 96 1.71 -24.83 13.96
CA GLU A 96 1.12 -25.91 13.18
C GLU A 96 1.11 -25.62 11.67
N LEU A 97 0.90 -24.36 11.28
CA LEU A 97 0.98 -23.94 9.88
C LEU A 97 2.40 -24.08 9.34
N LEU A 98 3.43 -23.76 10.14
CA LEU A 98 4.83 -23.96 9.77
C LEU A 98 5.15 -25.43 9.54
N ASP A 99 4.69 -26.31 10.43
CA ASP A 99 4.93 -27.75 10.32
C ASP A 99 4.25 -28.36 9.08
N LYS A 100 3.09 -27.82 8.70
CA LYS A 100 2.29 -28.28 7.55
C LYS A 100 2.66 -27.61 6.23
N ALA A 101 3.53 -26.59 6.23
CA ALA A 101 3.86 -25.84 5.04
C ALA A 101 4.62 -26.70 4.02
N VAL A 102 4.14 -26.74 2.77
CA VAL A 102 4.74 -27.50 1.66
C VAL A 102 5.05 -26.62 0.44
N LYS A 103 4.45 -25.44 0.35
CA LYS A 103 4.69 -24.40 -0.67
C LYS A 103 5.30 -23.17 -0.02
N HIS A 104 6.21 -22.51 -0.73
CA HIS A 104 6.82 -21.24 -0.30
C HIS A 104 7.37 -21.27 1.15
N VAL A 105 7.85 -22.45 1.60
CA VAL A 105 8.20 -22.72 3.00
C VAL A 105 9.18 -21.69 3.55
N ALA A 106 10.25 -21.40 2.80
CA ALA A 106 11.24 -20.42 3.20
C ALA A 106 10.65 -19.01 3.33
N GLN A 107 9.78 -18.61 2.40
CA GLN A 107 9.14 -17.29 2.40
C GLN A 107 8.15 -17.15 3.55
N PHE A 108 7.36 -18.19 3.81
CA PHE A 108 6.45 -18.24 4.94
C PHE A 108 7.20 -18.19 6.27
N GLN A 109 8.24 -19.01 6.44
CA GLN A 109 9.09 -19.00 7.63
C GLN A 109 9.77 -17.64 7.85
N ARG A 110 10.25 -16.98 6.79
CA ARG A 110 10.79 -15.61 6.90
C ARG A 110 9.76 -14.62 7.42
N ALA A 111 8.51 -14.71 6.96
CA ALA A 111 7.44 -13.85 7.45
C ALA A 111 7.16 -14.09 8.94
N VAL A 112 7.10 -15.36 9.38
CA VAL A 112 6.91 -15.70 10.80
C VAL A 112 8.08 -15.23 11.65
N ASN A 113 9.33 -15.49 11.26
CA ASN A 113 10.50 -15.04 12.00
C ASN A 113 10.50 -13.51 12.19
N GLY A 114 10.08 -12.76 11.17
CA GLY A 114 10.02 -11.30 11.23
C GLY A 114 9.11 -10.74 12.33
N VAL A 115 8.11 -11.49 12.79
CA VAL A 115 7.26 -11.09 13.93
C VAL A 115 7.74 -11.66 15.26
N MET A 116 8.42 -12.81 15.24
CA MET A 116 9.02 -13.38 16.46
C MET A 116 10.21 -12.52 16.95
N ASP A 117 10.92 -11.88 16.03
CA ASP A 117 12.04 -10.98 16.34
C ASP A 117 11.57 -9.57 16.78
N SER A 118 10.26 -9.31 16.75
CA SER A 118 9.67 -8.03 17.14
C SER A 118 9.60 -7.88 18.67
N LYS A 119 9.80 -6.66 19.19
CA LYS A 119 9.73 -6.38 20.64
C LYS A 119 8.37 -6.65 21.26
N ILE A 120 7.30 -6.59 20.48
CA ILE A 120 5.93 -6.80 20.93
C ILE A 120 5.40 -8.18 20.53
N GLY A 121 6.26 -9.02 19.94
CA GLY A 121 5.85 -10.28 19.32
C GLY A 121 4.98 -10.08 18.07
N MET A 122 4.15 -11.08 17.80
CA MET A 122 3.16 -11.10 16.73
C MET A 122 1.90 -10.36 17.19
N THR A 123 1.43 -9.34 16.47
CA THR A 123 0.14 -8.70 16.78
C THR A 123 -1.05 -9.50 16.24
N ASP A 124 -2.28 -9.18 16.65
CA ASP A 124 -3.49 -9.79 16.07
C ASP A 124 -3.58 -9.57 14.54
N CYS A 125 -3.18 -8.38 14.05
CA CYS A 125 -3.13 -8.13 12.61
C CYS A 125 -2.05 -8.98 11.91
N ASP A 126 -0.88 -9.14 12.52
CA ASP A 126 0.18 -9.98 11.97
C ASP A 126 -0.25 -11.44 11.91
N PHE A 127 -0.85 -11.94 12.99
CA PHE A 127 -1.40 -13.29 13.06
C PHE A 127 -2.39 -13.53 11.92
N ARG A 128 -3.36 -12.63 11.70
CA ARG A 128 -4.36 -12.81 10.65
C ARG A 128 -3.75 -12.85 9.26
N VAL A 129 -2.70 -12.06 9.01
CA VAL A 129 -1.97 -12.11 7.75
C VAL A 129 -1.19 -13.42 7.63
N ILE A 130 -0.47 -13.83 8.68
CA ILE A 130 0.30 -15.07 8.73
C ILE A 130 -0.62 -16.28 8.53
N SER A 131 -1.75 -16.38 9.21
CA SER A 131 -2.72 -17.46 9.01
C SER A 131 -3.27 -17.47 7.59
N ALA A 132 -3.51 -16.31 6.97
CA ALA A 132 -3.99 -16.23 5.59
C ALA A 132 -2.96 -16.76 4.59
N ILE A 133 -1.71 -16.31 4.68
CA ILE A 133 -0.62 -16.78 3.79
C ILE A 133 -0.16 -18.21 4.15
N GLY A 134 -0.34 -18.63 5.40
CA GLY A 134 -0.04 -19.98 5.88
C GLY A 134 -0.92 -21.02 5.19
N ARG A 135 -2.19 -20.71 4.93
CA ARG A 135 -3.07 -21.58 4.13
C ARG A 135 -2.53 -21.81 2.71
N VAL A 136 -2.02 -20.75 2.08
CA VAL A 136 -1.33 -20.84 0.78
C VAL A 136 -0.09 -21.73 0.90
N ALA A 137 0.70 -21.56 1.96
CA ALA A 137 1.91 -22.34 2.21
C ALA A 137 1.60 -23.83 2.47
N VAL A 138 0.51 -24.15 3.15
CA VAL A 138 0.03 -25.54 3.32
C VAL A 138 -0.53 -26.12 2.00
N GLY A 139 -0.91 -25.25 1.06
CA GLY A 139 -1.39 -25.64 -0.27
C GLY A 139 -2.90 -25.80 -0.38
N HIS A 140 -3.66 -25.19 0.54
CA HIS A 140 -5.12 -25.07 0.50
C HIS A 140 -5.59 -23.81 -0.25
#